data_AF-A0A819FRY8-F1
#
_entry.id   AF-A0A819FRY8-F1
#
_cell.length_a   1.000
_cell.length_b   1.000
_cell.length_c   1.000
_cell.angle_alpha   90.00
_cell.angle_beta   90.00
_cell.angle_gamma   90.00
#
_symmetry.space_group_name_H-M   'P 1'
#
loop_
_entity.id
_entity.type
_entity.pdbx_description
1 polymer ?
#
loop_
_entity_poly.entity_id
_entity_poly.type
_entity_poly.pdbx_seq_one_letter_code
_entity_poly.pdbx_strand_id
1 'polypeptide(L)'
;MLNYLIENFPFGLVCILKIKDTICNQLITIGQELWSDIQSTNVPHHRFNLFQQLQYYLKVIVFLLPKVHDELERDNIISRIIHQMLNDENTVTLEIRLTCSLVWHLLKDNEQLSPHEKLNQMKKVTCVIMSRLALYFGLIKTTMTNQLLDTNFFVQLLEEVLAFKTCDATIMVGVSKALETYSEALTSSWRNLHTASLENIIQKLLTFAWDHFSYNVETVRHCSANIYSNAFKISMNHCDIRQSIIDSQLTLLKQLPWQKDGCSLAYHTLLDYLSVSDIIKWNSKLAESCLMAMNDRGLASEASYLYCVLCHKHREEEKSIDKWKQIWLKPVVDALDTSTPLHRFLIAEYILPKILKGHPEYLQELKEITINPRTLIVCTRIGRTLGLCPNIFSSNPFIEHDLIRQGITSEDEQICLDCLFILCENPKTTEYISQIEFELIKYFLQMNIDNGSTSFRNQVLSLLKKHFIRIKDSWLLCARQKLKKTDQDFDDLTERYRNYLKWLINWSCSNLYLEGSYSQRHLSISILHWLIHLHGNQGIETICRKKIKTLHIY
;
A
#
# COMPACT_ATOMS: atom_id res chain seq x y z
N MET A 1 -25.00 20.25 15.34
CA MET A 1 -25.53 19.99 16.70
C MET A 1 -26.69 18.99 16.67
N LEU A 2 -27.78 19.25 15.92
CA LEU A 2 -28.88 18.29 15.74
C LEU A 2 -28.42 16.90 15.29
N ASN A 3 -27.59 16.81 14.23
CA ASN A 3 -27.06 15.52 13.75
C ASN A 3 -26.29 14.73 14.84
N TYR A 4 -25.52 15.44 15.68
CA TYR A 4 -24.74 14.85 16.78
C TYR A 4 -25.61 14.38 17.96
N LEU A 5 -26.66 15.15 18.30
CA LEU A 5 -27.65 14.78 19.31
C LEU A 5 -28.50 13.59 18.87
N ILE A 6 -28.77 13.52 17.56
CA ILE A 6 -29.56 12.47 16.93
C ILE A 6 -28.81 11.13 16.87
N GLU A 7 -27.54 11.14 16.47
CA GLU A 7 -26.74 9.91 16.28
C GLU A 7 -26.30 9.28 17.61
N ASN A 8 -26.10 10.07 18.68
CA ASN A 8 -25.44 9.59 19.91
C ASN A 8 -26.33 9.54 21.17
N PHE A 9 -27.57 10.04 21.15
CA PHE A 9 -28.41 10.14 22.36
C PHE A 9 -29.88 9.69 22.14
N PRO A 10 -30.30 8.52 22.67
CA PRO A 10 -31.68 8.02 22.57
C PRO A 10 -32.74 8.96 23.19
N PHE A 11 -32.40 9.63 24.30
CA PHE A 11 -33.28 10.60 24.96
C PHE A 11 -33.44 11.91 24.17
N GLY A 12 -32.45 12.26 23.33
CA GLY A 12 -32.53 13.42 22.44
C GLY A 12 -33.63 13.24 21.39
N LEU A 13 -33.81 12.02 20.87
CA LEU A 13 -34.86 11.70 19.91
C LEU A 13 -36.27 11.89 20.49
N VAL A 14 -36.49 11.47 21.75
CA VAL A 14 -37.78 11.65 22.44
C VAL A 14 -38.12 13.14 22.62
N CYS A 15 -37.11 13.98 22.89
CA CYS A 15 -37.31 15.43 23.00
C CYS A 15 -37.60 16.08 21.64
N ILE A 16 -36.92 15.62 20.57
CA ILE A 16 -37.17 16.09 19.20
C ILE A 16 -38.60 15.76 18.76
N LEU A 17 -39.09 14.55 19.05
CA LEU A 17 -40.46 14.15 18.71
C LEU A 17 -41.53 14.96 19.46
N LYS A 18 -41.23 15.48 20.66
CA LYS A 18 -42.13 16.37 21.41
C LYS A 18 -42.26 17.77 20.81
N ILE A 19 -41.28 18.21 20.01
CA ILE A 19 -41.24 19.55 19.39
C ILE A 19 -41.26 19.41 17.85
N LYS A 20 -41.79 18.29 17.35
CA LYS A 20 -41.70 17.89 15.93
C LYS A 20 -42.25 18.95 14.98
N ASP A 21 -43.42 19.54 15.26
CA ASP A 21 -44.03 20.53 14.37
C ASP A 21 -43.16 21.80 14.23
N THR A 22 -42.57 22.29 15.33
CA THR A 22 -41.69 23.47 15.30
C THR A 22 -40.39 23.18 14.54
N ILE A 23 -39.81 22.00 14.75
CA ILE A 23 -38.58 21.58 14.07
C ILE A 23 -38.84 21.38 12.58
N CYS A 24 -39.95 20.74 12.20
CA CYS A 24 -40.33 20.53 10.80
C CYS A 24 -40.52 21.86 10.06
N ASN A 25 -41.23 22.82 10.67
CA ASN A 25 -41.41 24.15 10.08
C ASN A 25 -40.07 24.88 9.89
N GLN A 26 -39.18 24.83 10.88
CA GLN A 26 -37.84 25.42 10.76
C GLN A 26 -37.00 24.74 9.67
N LEU A 27 -37.06 23.42 9.55
CA LEU A 27 -36.36 22.69 8.50
C LEU A 27 -36.87 23.11 7.12
N ILE A 28 -38.18 23.24 6.93
CA ILE A 28 -38.76 23.70 5.65
C ILE A 28 -38.22 25.09 5.29
N THR A 29 -38.23 26.04 6.22
CA THR A 29 -37.69 27.40 6.00
C THR A 29 -36.20 27.37 5.66
N ILE A 30 -35.39 26.64 6.43
CA ILE A 30 -33.95 26.50 6.20
C ILE A 30 -33.68 25.88 4.82
N GLY A 31 -34.46 24.88 4.40
CA GLY A 31 -34.31 24.27 3.08
C GLY A 31 -34.59 25.23 1.92
N GLN A 32 -35.61 26.08 2.06
CA GLN A 32 -35.94 27.10 1.06
C GLN A 32 -34.86 28.18 0.97
N GLU A 33 -34.40 28.70 2.11
CA GLU A 33 -33.36 29.72 2.19
C GLU A 33 -32.05 29.18 1.60
N LEU A 34 -31.59 28.00 2.04
CA LEU A 34 -30.36 27.39 1.53
C LEU A 34 -30.41 27.15 0.02
N TRP A 35 -31.55 26.70 -0.52
CA TRP A 35 -31.67 26.45 -1.95
C TRP A 35 -31.69 27.76 -2.76
N SER A 36 -32.42 28.78 -2.28
CA SER A 36 -32.43 30.12 -2.87
C SER A 36 -31.03 30.76 -2.87
N ASP A 37 -30.29 30.62 -1.78
CA ASP A 37 -28.93 31.13 -1.65
C ASP A 37 -27.97 30.40 -2.62
N ILE A 38 -28.10 29.08 -2.77
CA ILE A 38 -27.29 28.31 -3.73
C ILE A 38 -27.56 28.73 -5.18
N GLN A 39 -28.81 29.05 -5.52
CA GLN A 39 -29.18 29.50 -6.86
C GLN A 39 -28.71 30.92 -7.16
N SER A 40 -28.65 31.80 -6.16
CA SER A 40 -28.24 33.20 -6.33
C SER A 40 -26.73 33.42 -6.22
N THR A 41 -25.99 32.50 -5.56
CA THR A 41 -24.57 32.69 -5.28
C THR A 41 -23.67 32.25 -6.45
N ASN A 42 -23.02 33.21 -7.11
CA ASN A 42 -22.01 32.95 -8.16
C ASN A 42 -20.58 32.76 -7.62
N VAL A 43 -20.34 33.02 -6.33
CA VAL A 43 -18.99 32.96 -5.73
C VAL A 43 -18.63 31.51 -5.34
N PRO A 44 -17.56 30.91 -5.90
CA PRO A 44 -17.23 29.50 -5.70
C PRO A 44 -17.03 29.07 -4.23
N HIS A 45 -16.33 29.87 -3.43
CA HIS A 45 -16.06 29.54 -2.02
C HIS A 45 -17.32 29.58 -1.14
N HIS A 46 -18.17 30.60 -1.31
CA HIS A 46 -19.45 30.68 -0.58
C HIS A 46 -20.38 29.54 -0.99
N ARG A 47 -20.40 29.21 -2.27
CA ARG A 47 -21.17 28.10 -2.81
C ARG A 47 -20.73 26.74 -2.25
N PHE A 48 -19.43 26.53 -2.08
CA PHE A 48 -18.91 25.31 -1.42
C PHE A 48 -19.40 25.17 0.03
N ASN A 49 -19.38 26.26 0.82
CA ASN A 49 -19.88 26.25 2.19
C ASN A 49 -21.39 25.99 2.24
N LEU A 50 -22.16 26.61 1.35
CA LEU A 50 -23.60 26.36 1.22
C LEU A 50 -23.89 24.90 0.84
N PHE A 51 -23.08 24.29 -0.03
CA PHE A 51 -23.23 22.87 -0.36
C PHE A 51 -22.96 21.94 0.82
N GLN A 52 -21.96 22.24 1.66
CA GLN A 52 -21.73 21.48 2.89
C GLN A 52 -22.94 21.59 3.84
N GLN A 53 -23.46 22.80 4.04
CA GLN A 53 -24.65 23.04 4.86
C GLN A 53 -25.87 22.30 4.32
N LEU A 54 -26.10 22.34 3.00
CA LEU A 54 -27.16 21.59 2.35
C LEU A 54 -27.00 20.07 2.55
N GLN A 55 -25.77 19.56 2.48
CA GLN A 55 -25.50 18.14 2.73
C GLN A 55 -25.87 17.73 4.17
N TYR A 56 -25.53 18.55 5.16
CA TYR A 56 -25.93 18.30 6.55
C TYR A 56 -27.44 18.38 6.72
N TYR A 57 -28.09 19.38 6.10
CA TYR A 57 -29.54 19.52 6.10
C TYR A 57 -30.23 18.28 5.54
N LEU A 58 -29.83 17.81 4.36
CA LEU A 58 -30.41 16.62 3.72
C LEU A 58 -30.19 15.35 4.55
N LYS A 59 -29.03 15.19 5.21
CA LYS A 59 -28.78 14.06 6.12
C LYS A 59 -29.73 14.06 7.32
N VAL A 60 -29.98 15.24 7.91
CA VAL A 60 -30.95 15.39 8.99
C VAL A 60 -32.36 15.03 8.51
N ILE A 61 -32.74 15.43 7.29
CA ILE A 61 -34.03 15.03 6.70
C ILE A 61 -34.11 13.51 6.54
N VAL A 62 -33.13 12.86 5.90
CA VAL A 62 -33.13 11.40 5.72
C VAL A 62 -33.37 10.66 7.03
N PHE A 63 -32.80 11.15 8.14
CA PHE A 63 -32.99 10.55 9.46
C PHE A 63 -34.37 10.81 10.09
N LEU A 64 -34.90 12.03 9.95
CA LEU A 64 -36.15 12.44 10.58
C LEU A 64 -37.38 11.99 9.79
N LEU A 65 -37.28 11.90 8.46
CA LEU A 65 -38.41 11.63 7.58
C LEU A 65 -39.19 10.35 7.93
N PRO A 66 -38.54 9.20 8.23
CA PRO A 66 -39.28 7.99 8.62
C PRO A 66 -40.07 8.11 9.94
N LYS A 67 -39.81 9.15 10.74
CA LYS A 67 -40.41 9.33 12.08
C LYS A 67 -41.46 10.45 12.12
N VAL A 68 -41.44 11.33 11.13
CA VAL A 68 -42.18 12.61 11.12
C VAL A 68 -42.66 12.90 9.68
N HIS A 69 -43.09 11.85 8.99
CA HIS A 69 -43.42 11.88 7.57
C HIS A 69 -44.60 12.82 7.28
N ASP A 70 -45.70 12.65 8.01
CA ASP A 70 -46.92 13.45 7.84
C ASP A 70 -46.64 14.95 8.01
N GLU A 71 -45.85 15.36 9.01
CA GLU A 71 -45.57 16.79 9.25
C GLU A 71 -44.66 17.40 8.17
N LEU A 72 -43.74 16.61 7.59
CA LEU A 72 -42.80 17.09 6.56
C LEU A 72 -43.43 17.08 5.16
N GLU A 73 -44.42 16.23 4.91
CA GLU A 73 -45.13 16.16 3.64
C GLU A 73 -46.33 17.14 3.54
N ARG A 74 -46.86 17.63 4.68
CA ARG A 74 -48.03 18.54 4.77
C ARG A 74 -48.12 19.63 3.69
N ASP A 75 -46.99 20.25 3.32
CA ASP A 75 -46.98 21.37 2.36
C ASP A 75 -46.37 21.03 0.98
N ASN A 76 -45.93 19.78 0.74
CA ASN A 76 -45.20 19.36 -0.46
C ASN A 76 -43.95 20.20 -0.80
N ILE A 77 -43.52 21.12 0.08
CA ILE A 77 -42.43 22.06 -0.17
C ILE A 77 -41.10 21.32 -0.32
N ILE A 78 -40.81 20.38 0.60
CA ILE A 78 -39.59 19.58 0.54
C ILE A 78 -39.57 18.76 -0.75
N SER A 79 -40.68 18.12 -1.13
CA SER A 79 -40.78 17.39 -2.39
C SER A 79 -40.50 18.27 -3.61
N ARG A 80 -40.96 19.53 -3.62
CA ARG A 80 -40.66 20.49 -4.71
C ARG A 80 -39.18 20.88 -4.74
N ILE A 81 -38.58 21.17 -3.59
CA ILE A 81 -37.15 21.51 -3.49
C ILE A 81 -36.30 20.34 -4.00
N ILE A 82 -36.59 19.12 -3.57
CA ILE A 82 -35.89 17.91 -4.01
C ILE A 82 -36.06 17.70 -5.52
N HIS A 83 -37.26 17.90 -6.06
CA HIS A 83 -37.51 17.79 -7.50
C HIS A 83 -36.73 18.85 -8.32
N GLN A 84 -36.62 20.09 -7.80
CA GLN A 84 -35.80 21.13 -8.42
C GLN A 84 -34.31 20.77 -8.38
N MET A 85 -33.81 20.30 -7.24
CA MET A 85 -32.41 19.86 -7.10
C MET A 85 -32.06 18.68 -8.02
N LEU A 86 -32.99 17.73 -8.20
CA LEU A 86 -32.80 16.61 -9.11
C LEU A 86 -32.84 17.05 -10.58
N ASN A 87 -33.54 18.11 -10.94
CA ASN A 87 -33.62 18.57 -12.34
C ASN A 87 -32.61 19.67 -12.70
N ASP A 88 -31.86 20.18 -11.74
CA ASP A 88 -30.76 21.10 -12.02
C ASP A 88 -29.57 20.33 -12.61
N GLU A 89 -29.09 20.68 -13.80
CA GLU A 89 -27.99 19.98 -14.48
C GLU A 89 -26.60 20.45 -14.03
N ASN A 90 -26.46 21.73 -13.67
CA ASN A 90 -25.17 22.39 -13.63
C ASN A 90 -24.67 22.67 -12.21
N THR A 91 -25.58 22.77 -11.24
CA THR A 91 -25.23 23.22 -9.90
C THR A 91 -25.00 22.08 -8.93
N VAL A 92 -25.78 21.01 -9.03
CA VAL A 92 -25.87 19.99 -7.98
C VAL A 92 -24.86 18.87 -8.19
N THR A 93 -24.03 18.63 -7.18
CA THR A 93 -23.03 17.55 -7.16
C THR A 93 -23.69 16.18 -7.02
N LEU A 94 -22.98 15.12 -7.43
CA LEU A 94 -23.46 13.75 -7.31
C LEU A 94 -23.86 13.37 -5.87
N GLU A 95 -23.08 13.79 -4.86
CA GLU A 95 -23.37 13.44 -3.46
C GLU A 95 -24.69 14.04 -2.94
N ILE A 96 -25.00 15.27 -3.38
CA ILE A 96 -26.27 15.90 -3.06
C ILE A 96 -27.39 15.17 -3.77
N ARG A 97 -27.24 14.83 -5.06
CA ARG A 97 -28.25 14.03 -5.80
C ARG A 97 -28.52 12.67 -5.13
N LEU A 98 -27.48 11.97 -4.67
CA LEU A 98 -27.60 10.70 -3.95
C LEU A 98 -28.36 10.84 -2.62
N THR A 99 -28.22 11.97 -1.93
CA THR A 99 -28.97 12.22 -0.69
C THR A 99 -30.41 12.65 -1.00
N CYS A 100 -30.59 13.49 -2.02
CA CYS A 100 -31.90 13.90 -2.52
C CYS A 100 -32.75 12.71 -2.99
N SER A 101 -32.14 11.72 -3.65
CA SER A 101 -32.87 10.53 -4.08
C SER A 101 -33.37 9.68 -2.92
N LEU A 102 -32.61 9.59 -1.82
CA LEU A 102 -33.06 8.93 -0.59
C LEU A 102 -34.26 9.66 0.01
N VAL A 103 -34.19 10.99 0.12
CA VAL A 103 -35.31 11.80 0.60
C VAL A 103 -36.54 11.61 -0.30
N TRP A 104 -36.36 11.61 -1.61
CA TRP A 104 -37.44 11.41 -2.58
C TRP A 104 -38.16 10.07 -2.38
N HIS A 105 -37.40 8.97 -2.28
CA HIS A 105 -37.99 7.64 -2.08
C HIS A 105 -38.63 7.47 -0.71
N LEU A 106 -38.03 8.03 0.34
CA LEU A 106 -38.63 8.00 1.68
C LEU A 106 -39.91 8.83 1.76
N LEU A 107 -40.01 9.95 1.03
CA LEU A 107 -41.25 10.72 0.91
C LEU A 107 -42.33 9.89 0.20
N LYS A 108 -41.95 9.17 -0.86
CA LYS A 108 -42.88 8.40 -1.71
C LYS A 108 -43.15 6.96 -1.22
N ASP A 109 -42.58 6.55 -0.10
CA ASP A 109 -42.68 5.16 0.35
C ASP A 109 -44.11 4.77 0.81
N ASN A 110 -44.92 5.75 1.21
CA ASN A 110 -46.33 5.54 1.60
C ASN A 110 -47.29 5.31 0.42
N GLU A 111 -46.87 5.53 -0.84
CA GLU A 111 -47.75 5.45 -2.01
C GLU A 111 -48.12 4.01 -2.45
N GLN A 112 -47.73 2.96 -1.70
CA GLN A 112 -48.00 1.54 -2.00
C GLN A 112 -47.72 1.09 -3.45
N LEU A 113 -46.83 1.78 -4.17
CA LEU A 113 -46.47 1.44 -5.54
C LEU A 113 -45.60 0.18 -5.58
N SER A 114 -45.83 -0.68 -6.58
CA SER A 114 -44.96 -1.84 -6.80
C SER A 114 -43.54 -1.39 -7.19
N PRO A 115 -42.50 -2.19 -6.91
CA PRO A 115 -41.12 -1.86 -7.29
C PRO A 115 -40.94 -1.55 -8.79
N HIS A 116 -41.65 -2.26 -9.67
CA HIS A 116 -41.64 -2.01 -11.11
C HIS A 116 -42.32 -0.69 -11.51
N GLU A 117 -43.38 -0.30 -10.83
CA GLU A 117 -44.01 1.01 -11.04
C GLU A 117 -43.11 2.14 -10.56
N LYS A 118 -42.46 1.98 -9.39
CA LYS A 118 -41.43 2.91 -8.91
C LYS A 118 -40.28 3.02 -9.93
N LEU A 119 -39.86 1.91 -10.55
CA LEU A 119 -38.84 1.89 -11.60
C LEU A 119 -39.23 2.75 -12.82
N ASN A 120 -40.45 2.57 -13.33
CA ASN A 120 -40.95 3.28 -14.50
C ASN A 120 -41.25 4.76 -14.22
N GLN A 121 -41.66 5.11 -13.01
CA GLN A 121 -41.88 6.49 -12.61
C GLN A 121 -40.59 7.32 -12.60
N MET A 122 -39.44 6.75 -12.20
CA MET A 122 -38.17 7.48 -12.17
C MET A 122 -37.74 8.00 -13.56
N LYS A 123 -38.11 7.30 -14.64
CA LYS A 123 -37.87 7.79 -16.01
C LYS A 123 -38.64 9.07 -16.34
N LYS A 124 -39.73 9.34 -15.64
CA LYS A 124 -40.58 10.53 -15.81
C LYS A 124 -40.19 11.68 -14.88
N VAL A 125 -39.48 11.40 -13.79
CA VAL A 125 -39.10 12.41 -12.76
C VAL A 125 -38.02 13.37 -13.26
N THR A 126 -37.07 12.88 -14.06
CA THR A 126 -35.95 13.70 -14.53
C THR A 126 -35.36 13.19 -15.83
N CYS A 127 -34.97 14.13 -16.71
CA CYS A 127 -34.18 13.85 -17.90
C CYS A 127 -32.66 13.82 -17.60
N VAL A 128 -32.24 14.32 -16.44
CA VAL A 128 -30.82 14.43 -16.06
C VAL A 128 -30.26 13.05 -15.71
N ILE A 129 -29.28 12.58 -16.47
CA ILE A 129 -28.66 11.25 -16.33
C ILE A 129 -28.16 11.01 -14.90
N MET A 130 -27.44 11.99 -14.32
CA MET A 130 -26.94 11.92 -12.94
C MET A 130 -28.05 11.71 -11.91
N SER A 131 -29.17 12.38 -12.09
CA SER A 131 -30.30 12.26 -11.17
C SER A 131 -31.03 10.94 -11.34
N ARG A 132 -31.11 10.41 -12.57
CA ARG A 132 -31.64 9.05 -12.80
C ARG A 132 -30.79 7.99 -12.09
N LEU A 133 -29.46 8.07 -12.20
CA LEU A 133 -28.55 7.17 -11.48
C LEU A 133 -28.68 7.33 -9.96
N ALA A 134 -28.78 8.56 -9.46
CA ALA A 134 -29.02 8.80 -8.04
C ALA A 134 -30.37 8.24 -7.57
N LEU A 135 -31.42 8.37 -8.38
CA LEU A 135 -32.74 7.79 -8.10
C LEU A 135 -32.70 6.26 -8.04
N TYR A 136 -31.96 5.60 -8.94
CA TYR A 136 -31.72 4.15 -8.85
C TYR A 136 -30.97 3.77 -7.57
N PHE A 137 -29.92 4.51 -7.20
CA PHE A 137 -29.23 4.33 -5.91
C PHE A 137 -30.19 4.45 -4.72
N GLY A 138 -31.03 5.49 -4.70
CA GLY A 138 -31.99 5.73 -3.62
C GLY A 138 -33.01 4.59 -3.52
N LEU A 139 -33.51 4.11 -4.65
CA LEU A 139 -34.45 2.98 -4.72
C LEU A 139 -33.83 1.71 -4.15
N ILE A 140 -32.58 1.41 -4.53
CA ILE A 140 -31.86 0.24 -4.02
C ILE A 140 -31.81 0.30 -2.49
N LYS A 141 -31.43 1.46 -1.94
CA LYS A 141 -31.21 1.62 -0.51
C LYS A 141 -32.50 1.60 0.32
N THR A 142 -33.63 2.02 -0.24
CA THR A 142 -34.93 1.99 0.47
C THR A 142 -35.72 0.71 0.26
N THR A 143 -35.63 0.08 -0.92
CA THR A 143 -36.49 -1.07 -1.27
C THR A 143 -35.82 -2.42 -1.04
N MET A 144 -34.51 -2.56 -1.30
CA MET A 144 -33.82 -3.86 -1.28
C MET A 144 -33.55 -4.43 0.12
N THR A 145 -33.85 -3.67 1.18
CA THR A 145 -33.82 -4.15 2.57
C THR A 145 -35.05 -4.97 2.95
N ASN A 146 -36.10 -4.97 2.12
CA ASN A 146 -37.34 -5.71 2.36
C ASN A 146 -37.28 -7.11 1.74
N GLN A 147 -37.68 -8.13 2.50
CA GLN A 147 -37.49 -9.56 2.18
C GLN A 147 -38.33 -10.11 1.01
N LEU A 148 -39.09 -9.30 0.28
CA LEU A 148 -40.09 -9.75 -0.70
C LEU A 148 -39.96 -9.00 -2.04
N LEU A 149 -38.85 -9.19 -2.75
CA LEU A 149 -38.64 -8.61 -4.08
C LEU A 149 -38.54 -9.70 -5.15
N ASP A 150 -39.17 -9.46 -6.31
CA ASP A 150 -39.16 -10.37 -7.46
C ASP A 150 -37.79 -10.35 -8.16
N THR A 151 -37.33 -11.54 -8.56
CA THR A 151 -36.18 -11.78 -9.44
C THR A 151 -36.13 -10.88 -10.68
N ASN A 152 -37.26 -10.63 -11.33
CA ASN A 152 -37.31 -9.80 -12.54
C ASN A 152 -36.93 -8.34 -12.26
N PHE A 153 -37.29 -7.83 -11.08
CA PHE A 153 -36.96 -6.47 -10.68
C PHE A 153 -35.44 -6.27 -10.53
N PHE A 154 -34.75 -7.23 -9.91
CA PHE A 154 -33.29 -7.19 -9.76
C PHE A 154 -32.59 -7.17 -11.13
N VAL A 155 -32.99 -8.06 -12.03
CA VAL A 155 -32.40 -8.14 -13.38
C VAL A 155 -32.66 -6.85 -14.16
N GLN A 156 -33.89 -6.35 -14.16
CA GLN A 156 -34.25 -5.13 -14.89
C GLN A 156 -33.50 -3.91 -14.35
N LEU A 157 -33.39 -3.77 -13.02
CA LEU A 157 -32.67 -2.66 -12.40
C LEU A 157 -31.18 -2.68 -12.75
N LEU A 158 -30.56 -3.87 -12.71
CA LEU A 158 -29.16 -4.04 -13.12
C LEU A 158 -28.94 -3.63 -14.58
N GLU A 159 -29.82 -4.05 -15.48
CA GLU A 159 -29.73 -3.71 -16.91
C GLU A 159 -29.91 -2.22 -17.17
N GLU A 160 -30.81 -1.55 -16.46
CA GLU A 160 -31.00 -0.11 -16.55
C GLU A 160 -29.76 0.67 -16.09
N VAL A 161 -29.09 0.23 -15.01
CA VAL A 161 -27.86 0.87 -14.53
C VAL A 161 -26.69 0.61 -15.48
N LEU A 162 -26.56 -0.62 -16.02
CA LEU A 162 -25.51 -0.98 -16.97
C LEU A 162 -25.73 -0.39 -18.38
N ALA A 163 -26.95 0.04 -18.72
CA ALA A 163 -27.25 0.68 -20.00
C ALA A 163 -26.53 2.02 -20.19
N PHE A 164 -26.09 2.68 -19.11
CA PHE A 164 -25.30 3.91 -19.18
C PHE A 164 -23.84 3.63 -19.56
N LYS A 165 -23.61 3.34 -20.84
CA LYS A 165 -22.25 3.28 -21.43
C LYS A 165 -21.79 4.68 -21.77
N THR A 166 -20.86 5.25 -21.00
CA THR A 166 -20.35 6.60 -21.25
C THR A 166 -18.85 6.70 -20.98
N CYS A 167 -18.18 7.62 -21.69
CA CYS A 167 -16.78 7.97 -21.43
C CYS A 167 -16.65 9.06 -20.34
N ASP A 168 -17.75 9.59 -19.83
CA ASP A 168 -17.74 10.65 -18.82
C ASP A 168 -17.41 10.06 -17.44
N ALA A 169 -16.29 10.51 -16.87
CA ALA A 169 -15.83 10.11 -15.55
C ALA A 169 -16.90 10.30 -14.47
N THR A 170 -17.67 11.39 -14.50
CA THR A 170 -18.68 11.69 -13.49
C THR A 170 -19.86 10.72 -13.56
N ILE A 171 -20.27 10.35 -14.78
CA ILE A 171 -21.29 9.33 -15.02
C ILE A 171 -20.82 7.97 -14.55
N MET A 172 -19.57 7.61 -14.85
CA MET A 172 -19.00 6.37 -14.38
C MET A 172 -18.95 6.27 -12.85
N VAL A 173 -18.62 7.35 -12.13
CA VAL A 173 -18.72 7.35 -10.65
C VAL A 173 -20.16 7.07 -10.18
N GLY A 174 -21.17 7.67 -10.83
CA GLY A 174 -22.58 7.43 -10.53
C GLY A 174 -23.00 5.97 -10.75
N VAL A 175 -22.64 5.39 -11.89
CA VAL A 175 -22.88 3.98 -12.23
C VAL A 175 -22.19 3.07 -11.22
N SER A 176 -20.91 3.29 -10.93
CA SER A 176 -20.14 2.46 -9.99
C SER A 176 -20.71 2.50 -8.57
N LYS A 177 -21.11 3.68 -8.05
CA LYS A 177 -21.75 3.80 -6.73
C LYS A 177 -23.11 3.10 -6.67
N ALA A 178 -23.91 3.19 -7.74
CA ALA A 178 -25.19 2.51 -7.83
C ALA A 178 -25.02 0.98 -7.84
N LEU A 179 -24.05 0.47 -8.62
CA LEU A 179 -23.73 -0.95 -8.67
C LEU A 179 -23.10 -1.48 -7.38
N GLU A 180 -22.25 -0.70 -6.71
CA GLU A 180 -21.71 -1.04 -5.40
C GLU A 180 -22.85 -1.24 -4.38
N THR A 181 -23.76 -0.28 -4.31
CA THR A 181 -24.93 -0.33 -3.42
C THR A 181 -25.87 -1.49 -3.79
N TYR A 182 -26.06 -1.74 -5.09
CA TYR A 182 -26.82 -2.88 -5.58
C TYR A 182 -26.18 -4.20 -5.12
N SER A 183 -24.86 -4.35 -5.28
CA SER A 183 -24.12 -5.55 -4.89
C SER A 183 -24.15 -5.78 -3.38
N GLU A 184 -24.06 -4.72 -2.59
CA GLU A 184 -24.15 -4.77 -1.13
C GLU A 184 -25.55 -5.22 -0.69
N ALA A 185 -26.60 -4.61 -1.25
CA ALA A 185 -27.97 -4.99 -0.96
C ALA A 185 -28.25 -6.46 -1.33
N LEU A 186 -27.72 -6.92 -2.47
CA LEU A 186 -27.82 -8.30 -2.93
C LEU A 186 -27.21 -9.30 -1.93
N THR A 187 -26.17 -8.92 -1.18
CA THR A 187 -25.58 -9.81 -0.14
C THR A 187 -26.56 -10.19 0.96
N SER A 188 -27.59 -9.36 1.19
CA SER A 188 -28.62 -9.61 2.21
C SER A 188 -29.87 -10.34 1.67
N SER A 189 -30.13 -10.24 0.37
CA SER A 189 -31.40 -10.64 -0.26
C SER A 189 -31.27 -11.74 -1.32
N TRP A 190 -30.07 -12.24 -1.61
CA TRP A 190 -29.81 -13.25 -2.66
C TRP A 190 -30.61 -14.55 -2.53
N ARG A 191 -31.03 -14.93 -1.31
CA ARG A 191 -31.77 -16.20 -1.06
C ARG A 191 -33.13 -16.26 -1.76
N ASN A 192 -33.67 -15.11 -2.14
CA ASN A 192 -34.98 -15.01 -2.80
C ASN A 192 -34.90 -15.14 -4.32
N LEU A 193 -33.70 -15.34 -4.88
CA LEU A 193 -33.48 -15.33 -6.32
C LEU A 193 -33.34 -16.74 -6.91
N HIS A 194 -33.85 -16.92 -8.12
CA HIS A 194 -33.59 -18.12 -8.92
C HIS A 194 -32.09 -18.23 -9.26
N THR A 195 -31.55 -19.45 -9.20
CA THR A 195 -30.12 -19.75 -9.36
C THR A 195 -29.55 -19.24 -10.68
N ALA A 196 -30.23 -19.48 -11.80
CA ALA A 196 -29.79 -19.03 -13.13
C ALA A 196 -29.75 -17.50 -13.27
N SER A 197 -30.74 -16.80 -12.69
CA SER A 197 -30.78 -15.33 -12.69
C SER A 197 -29.67 -14.76 -11.83
N LEU A 198 -29.40 -15.38 -10.68
CA LEU A 198 -28.33 -14.99 -9.77
C LEU A 198 -26.95 -15.17 -10.42
N GLU A 199 -26.71 -16.28 -11.11
CA GLU A 199 -25.45 -16.52 -11.84
C GLU A 199 -25.22 -15.45 -12.92
N ASN A 200 -26.24 -15.12 -13.71
CA ASN A 200 -26.16 -14.06 -14.73
C ASN A 200 -25.87 -12.67 -14.11
N ILE A 201 -26.56 -12.33 -13.01
CA ILE A 201 -26.31 -11.08 -12.27
C ILE A 201 -24.86 -11.02 -11.80
N ILE A 202 -24.36 -12.10 -11.18
CA ILE A 202 -22.99 -12.14 -10.65
C ILE A 202 -21.97 -12.04 -11.79
N GLN A 203 -22.16 -12.77 -12.90
CA GLN A 203 -21.27 -12.67 -14.06
C GLN A 203 -21.22 -11.25 -14.64
N LYS A 204 -22.36 -10.56 -14.76
CA LYS A 204 -22.41 -9.16 -15.19
C LYS A 204 -21.67 -8.23 -14.23
N LEU A 205 -21.84 -8.40 -12.91
CA LEU A 205 -21.14 -7.60 -11.90
C LEU A 205 -19.62 -7.84 -11.91
N LEU A 206 -19.19 -9.10 -12.02
CA LEU A 206 -17.78 -9.46 -12.12
C LEU A 206 -17.16 -8.91 -13.40
N THR A 207 -17.86 -8.99 -14.54
CA THR A 207 -17.39 -8.43 -15.82
C THR A 207 -17.21 -6.92 -15.72
N PHE A 208 -18.19 -6.22 -15.14
CA PHE A 208 -18.08 -4.78 -14.91
C PHE A 208 -16.88 -4.44 -14.02
N ALA A 209 -16.69 -5.14 -12.90
CA ALA A 209 -15.56 -4.89 -12.01
C ALA A 209 -14.21 -5.08 -12.74
N TRP A 210 -14.08 -6.15 -13.53
CA TRP A 210 -12.87 -6.42 -14.31
C TRP A 210 -12.53 -5.33 -15.32
N ASP A 211 -13.52 -4.81 -16.03
CA ASP A 211 -13.32 -3.74 -17.02
C ASP A 211 -12.88 -2.42 -16.38
N HIS A 212 -13.16 -2.22 -15.09
CA HIS A 212 -12.99 -0.95 -14.39
C HIS A 212 -11.98 -0.96 -13.24
N PHE A 213 -11.24 -2.06 -13.04
CA PHE A 213 -10.19 -2.11 -12.02
C PHE A 213 -9.03 -1.15 -12.29
N SER A 214 -8.67 -0.95 -13.56
CA SER A 214 -7.61 -0.03 -13.98
C SER A 214 -8.16 1.30 -14.50
N TYR A 215 -9.36 1.70 -14.05
CA TYR A 215 -9.97 2.95 -14.49
C TYR A 215 -9.24 4.16 -13.90
N ASN A 216 -9.10 5.25 -14.66
CA ASN A 216 -8.30 6.41 -14.27
C ASN A 216 -8.81 7.12 -12.99
N VAL A 217 -10.09 6.94 -12.64
CA VAL A 217 -10.71 7.56 -11.46
C VAL A 217 -10.68 6.61 -10.28
N GLU A 218 -10.04 7.04 -9.18
CA GLU A 218 -9.87 6.24 -7.96
C GLU A 218 -11.18 5.75 -7.35
N THR A 219 -12.22 6.59 -7.30
CA THR A 219 -13.52 6.20 -6.75
C THR A 219 -14.15 5.05 -7.53
N VAL A 220 -13.98 5.01 -8.86
CA VAL A 220 -14.48 3.91 -9.70
C VAL A 220 -13.72 2.62 -9.39
N ARG A 221 -12.39 2.68 -9.23
CA ARG A 221 -11.57 1.51 -8.86
C ARG A 221 -12.01 0.94 -7.50
N HIS A 222 -12.20 1.79 -6.50
CA HIS A 222 -12.68 1.38 -5.18
C HIS A 222 -14.08 0.76 -5.23
N CYS A 223 -15.02 1.37 -5.96
CA CYS A 223 -16.36 0.80 -6.12
C CYS A 223 -16.29 -0.58 -6.82
N SER A 224 -15.49 -0.71 -7.89
CA SER A 224 -15.29 -1.98 -8.61
C SER A 224 -14.70 -3.06 -7.70
N ALA A 225 -13.80 -2.70 -6.80
CA ALA A 225 -13.27 -3.60 -5.77
C ALA A 225 -14.36 -4.16 -4.86
N ASN A 226 -15.21 -3.29 -4.35
CA ASN A 226 -16.30 -3.68 -3.46
C ASN A 226 -17.36 -4.49 -4.22
N ILE A 227 -17.69 -4.13 -5.46
CA ILE A 227 -18.58 -4.91 -6.34
C ILE A 227 -18.03 -6.32 -6.52
N TYR A 228 -16.74 -6.46 -6.83
CA TYR A 228 -16.10 -7.77 -7.00
C TYR A 228 -16.18 -8.61 -5.71
N SER A 229 -15.79 -8.02 -4.58
CA SER A 229 -15.83 -8.68 -3.27
C SER A 229 -17.24 -9.12 -2.89
N ASN A 230 -18.25 -8.26 -3.09
CA ASN A 230 -19.65 -8.58 -2.79
C ASN A 230 -20.20 -9.67 -3.71
N ALA A 231 -19.92 -9.60 -5.00
CA ALA A 231 -20.32 -10.60 -5.98
C ALA A 231 -19.72 -11.98 -5.64
N PHE A 232 -18.43 -12.01 -5.25
CA PHE A 232 -17.75 -13.23 -4.85
C PHE A 232 -18.26 -13.76 -3.49
N LYS A 233 -18.54 -12.89 -2.52
CA LYS A 233 -19.17 -13.26 -1.24
C LYS A 233 -20.51 -13.99 -1.44
N ILE A 234 -21.32 -13.52 -2.39
CA ILE A 234 -22.61 -14.14 -2.71
C ILE A 234 -22.41 -15.50 -3.36
N SER A 235 -21.50 -15.62 -4.34
CA SER A 235 -21.22 -16.90 -4.99
C SER A 235 -20.69 -17.95 -4.00
N MET A 236 -19.87 -17.54 -3.02
CA MET A 236 -19.39 -18.45 -1.98
C MET A 236 -20.52 -18.95 -1.09
N ASN A 237 -21.54 -18.14 -0.81
CA ASN A 237 -22.66 -18.58 0.02
C ASN A 237 -23.66 -19.50 -0.73
N HIS A 238 -23.59 -19.58 -2.06
CA HIS A 238 -24.49 -20.37 -2.89
C HIS A 238 -23.83 -21.64 -3.45
N CYS A 239 -24.15 -22.81 -2.90
CA CYS A 239 -23.49 -24.08 -3.24
C CYS A 239 -23.42 -24.40 -4.74
N ASP A 240 -24.52 -24.20 -5.48
CA ASP A 240 -24.60 -24.62 -6.89
C ASP A 240 -23.77 -23.75 -7.85
N ILE A 241 -23.58 -22.46 -7.51
CA ILE A 241 -22.93 -21.48 -8.39
C ILE A 241 -21.45 -21.32 -8.03
N ARG A 242 -21.09 -21.65 -6.77
CA ARG A 242 -19.75 -21.50 -6.21
C ARG A 242 -18.66 -22.02 -7.15
N GLN A 243 -18.75 -23.27 -7.58
CA GLN A 243 -17.68 -23.90 -8.37
C GLN A 243 -17.57 -23.29 -9.77
N SER A 244 -18.70 -23.06 -10.46
CA SER A 244 -18.76 -22.40 -11.78
C SER A 244 -18.06 -21.05 -11.77
N ILE A 245 -18.37 -20.22 -10.76
CA ILE A 245 -17.76 -18.89 -10.64
C ILE A 245 -16.28 -18.98 -10.30
N ILE A 246 -15.88 -19.84 -9.36
CA ILE A 246 -14.46 -20.05 -9.04
C ILE A 246 -13.69 -20.41 -10.31
N ASP A 247 -14.15 -21.43 -11.04
CA ASP A 247 -13.48 -21.90 -12.25
C ASP A 247 -13.41 -20.80 -13.33
N SER A 248 -14.46 -20.00 -13.48
CA SER A 248 -14.48 -18.86 -14.41
C SER A 248 -13.46 -17.77 -14.04
N GLN A 249 -13.42 -17.37 -12.75
CA GLN A 249 -12.57 -16.29 -12.27
C GLN A 249 -11.10 -16.71 -12.26
N LEU A 250 -10.83 -17.93 -11.84
CA LEU A 250 -9.52 -18.50 -11.93
C LEU A 250 -9.08 -18.57 -13.39
N THR A 251 -9.89 -19.11 -14.31
CA THR A 251 -9.53 -19.15 -15.74
C THR A 251 -9.18 -17.77 -16.30
N LEU A 252 -9.94 -16.72 -15.95
CA LEU A 252 -9.63 -15.34 -16.31
C LEU A 252 -8.29 -14.87 -15.72
N LEU A 253 -8.03 -15.12 -14.43
CA LEU A 253 -6.78 -14.78 -13.77
C LEU A 253 -5.55 -15.49 -14.36
N LYS A 254 -5.73 -16.64 -15.03
CA LYS A 254 -4.63 -17.36 -15.72
C LYS A 254 -4.26 -16.69 -17.03
N GLN A 255 -5.27 -16.20 -17.74
CA GLN A 255 -5.15 -15.70 -19.11
C GLN A 255 -4.72 -14.23 -19.14
N LEU A 256 -5.04 -13.48 -18.09
CA LEU A 256 -4.71 -12.07 -18.03
C LEU A 256 -3.24 -11.87 -17.64
N PRO A 257 -2.51 -10.97 -18.33
CA PRO A 257 -1.21 -10.54 -17.84
C PRO A 257 -1.42 -9.88 -16.47
N TRP A 258 -0.49 -10.12 -15.55
CA TRP A 258 -0.42 -9.53 -14.20
C TRP A 258 -0.38 -7.99 -14.18
N GLN A 259 -0.45 -7.37 -15.36
CA GLN A 259 -0.23 -5.96 -15.64
C GLN A 259 -1.48 -5.08 -15.46
N LYS A 260 -2.65 -5.65 -15.13
CA LYS A 260 -3.84 -4.88 -14.77
C LYS A 260 -3.92 -4.72 -13.25
N ASP A 261 -4.07 -3.49 -12.78
CA ASP A 261 -4.27 -3.08 -11.37
C ASP A 261 -5.33 -3.88 -10.58
N GLY A 262 -6.18 -4.67 -11.25
CA GLY A 262 -7.23 -5.48 -10.62
C GLY A 262 -6.81 -6.87 -10.16
N CYS A 263 -5.71 -7.41 -10.68
CA CYS A 263 -5.37 -8.81 -10.46
C CYS A 263 -5.05 -9.12 -9.00
N SER A 264 -4.25 -8.27 -8.34
CA SER A 264 -3.88 -8.47 -6.94
C SER A 264 -5.08 -8.35 -6.01
N LEU A 265 -5.93 -7.36 -6.24
CA LEU A 265 -7.18 -7.19 -5.52
C LEU A 265 -8.10 -8.42 -5.67
N ALA A 266 -8.26 -8.94 -6.88
CA ALA A 266 -9.02 -10.18 -7.10
C ALA A 266 -8.44 -11.34 -6.28
N TYR A 267 -7.12 -11.56 -6.31
CA TYR A 267 -6.50 -12.57 -5.45
C TYR A 267 -6.73 -12.30 -3.95
N HIS A 268 -6.67 -11.05 -3.49
CA HIS A 268 -6.99 -10.72 -2.09
C HIS A 268 -8.41 -11.13 -1.70
N THR A 269 -9.39 -10.83 -2.55
CA THR A 269 -10.78 -11.25 -2.28
C THR A 269 -10.96 -12.77 -2.33
N LEU A 270 -10.22 -13.48 -3.20
CA LEU A 270 -10.23 -14.96 -3.22
C LEU A 270 -9.68 -15.53 -1.90
N LEU A 271 -8.66 -14.90 -1.31
CA LEU A 271 -8.02 -15.33 -0.06
C LEU A 271 -8.89 -15.17 1.19
N ASP A 272 -10.04 -14.51 1.09
CA ASP A 272 -11.00 -14.43 2.18
C ASP A 272 -11.90 -15.68 2.24
N TYR A 273 -11.95 -16.47 1.16
CA TYR A 273 -12.86 -17.62 1.04
C TYR A 273 -12.19 -18.93 0.62
N LEU A 274 -11.03 -18.86 -0.03
CA LEU A 274 -10.27 -20.03 -0.50
C LEU A 274 -8.95 -20.15 0.26
N SER A 275 -8.51 -21.39 0.46
CA SER A 275 -7.17 -21.66 0.99
C SER A 275 -6.10 -21.29 -0.04
N VAL A 276 -4.94 -20.82 0.43
CA VAL A 276 -3.81 -20.54 -0.46
C VAL A 276 -3.36 -21.82 -1.18
N SER A 277 -3.44 -22.95 -0.48
CA SER A 277 -3.11 -24.27 -1.01
C SER A 277 -3.91 -24.61 -2.26
N ASP A 278 -5.21 -24.28 -2.31
CA ASP A 278 -6.06 -24.55 -3.48
C ASP A 278 -5.76 -23.59 -4.63
N ILE A 279 -5.46 -22.32 -4.31
CA ILE A 279 -5.05 -21.32 -5.31
C ILE A 279 -3.71 -21.73 -5.97
N ILE A 280 -2.73 -22.21 -5.18
CA ILE A 280 -1.44 -22.68 -5.70
C ILE A 280 -1.59 -23.95 -6.55
N LYS A 281 -2.44 -24.91 -6.15
CA LYS A 281 -2.70 -26.10 -6.98
C LYS A 281 -3.20 -25.71 -8.37
N TRP A 282 -4.02 -24.66 -8.44
CA TRP A 282 -4.59 -24.19 -9.68
C TRP A 282 -3.59 -23.36 -10.52
N ASN A 283 -2.81 -22.48 -9.88
CA ASN A 283 -1.71 -21.75 -10.52
C ASN A 283 -0.41 -21.94 -9.74
N SER A 284 0.32 -22.99 -10.08
CA SER A 284 1.61 -23.31 -9.46
C SER A 284 2.69 -22.27 -9.73
N LYS A 285 2.53 -21.44 -10.78
CA LYS A 285 3.44 -20.35 -11.15
C LYS A 285 3.03 -19.00 -10.58
N LEU A 286 2.09 -18.97 -9.63
CA LEU A 286 1.60 -17.74 -9.01
C LEU A 286 2.73 -16.91 -8.39
N ALA A 287 3.61 -17.56 -7.62
CA ALA A 287 4.76 -16.92 -6.99
C ALA A 287 5.71 -16.28 -8.03
N GLU A 288 6.10 -17.05 -9.05
CA GLU A 288 6.94 -16.57 -10.17
C GLU A 288 6.28 -15.39 -10.90
N SER A 289 4.97 -15.47 -11.13
CA SER A 289 4.23 -14.44 -11.86
C SER A 289 4.17 -13.12 -11.07
N CYS A 290 4.00 -13.18 -9.75
CA CYS A 290 4.10 -12.02 -8.87
C CYS A 290 5.50 -11.39 -8.96
N LEU A 291 6.55 -12.21 -8.89
CA LEU A 291 7.93 -11.74 -9.00
C LEU A 291 8.17 -11.06 -10.35
N MET A 292 7.73 -11.67 -11.45
CA MET A 292 7.87 -11.10 -12.79
C MET A 292 7.10 -9.79 -12.96
N ALA A 293 5.91 -9.67 -12.36
CA ALA A 293 5.10 -8.45 -12.39
C ALA A 293 5.83 -7.26 -11.76
N MET A 294 6.72 -7.50 -10.79
CA MET A 294 7.51 -6.44 -10.17
C MET A 294 8.53 -5.78 -11.09
N ASN A 295 8.80 -6.34 -12.27
CA ASN A 295 9.65 -5.66 -13.25
C ASN A 295 9.00 -4.36 -13.76
N ASP A 296 7.68 -4.24 -13.67
CA ASP A 296 6.98 -2.97 -13.85
C ASP A 296 6.96 -2.17 -12.53
N ARG A 297 7.54 -0.97 -12.54
CA ARG A 297 7.64 -0.10 -11.36
C ARG A 297 6.27 0.31 -10.81
N GLY A 298 5.24 0.41 -11.66
CA GLY A 298 3.88 0.75 -11.22
C GLY A 298 3.27 -0.34 -10.34
N LEU A 299 3.58 -1.60 -10.67
CA LEU A 299 2.97 -2.79 -10.05
C LEU A 299 3.85 -3.42 -8.97
N ALA A 300 5.12 -3.04 -8.88
CA ALA A 300 6.07 -3.63 -7.94
C ALA A 300 5.58 -3.59 -6.48
N SER A 301 4.96 -2.49 -6.07
CA SER A 301 4.43 -2.35 -4.70
C SER A 301 3.30 -3.35 -4.42
N GLU A 302 2.32 -3.43 -5.31
CA GLU A 302 1.14 -4.28 -5.20
C GLU A 302 1.49 -5.77 -5.36
N ALA A 303 2.28 -6.13 -6.37
CA ALA A 303 2.76 -7.48 -6.58
C ALA A 303 3.61 -7.99 -5.40
N SER A 304 4.48 -7.14 -4.84
CA SER A 304 5.24 -7.51 -3.64
C SER A 304 4.34 -7.73 -2.41
N TYR A 305 3.27 -6.94 -2.29
CA TYR A 305 2.33 -7.07 -1.19
C TYR A 305 1.56 -8.39 -1.29
N LEU A 306 0.97 -8.68 -2.45
CA LEU A 306 0.28 -9.94 -2.67
C LEU A 306 1.20 -11.14 -2.45
N TYR A 307 2.40 -11.11 -3.02
CA TYR A 307 3.40 -12.16 -2.84
C TYR A 307 3.63 -12.44 -1.35
N CYS A 308 3.86 -11.39 -0.55
CA CYS A 308 4.11 -11.54 0.88
C CYS A 308 2.89 -12.08 1.62
N VAL A 309 1.68 -11.59 1.32
CA VAL A 309 0.45 -12.08 1.96
C VAL A 309 0.22 -13.56 1.67
N LEU A 310 0.38 -13.99 0.41
CA LEU A 310 0.24 -15.39 0.02
C LEU A 310 1.31 -16.27 0.68
N CYS A 311 2.55 -15.81 0.70
CA CYS A 311 3.68 -16.52 1.30
C CYS A 311 3.47 -16.81 2.79
N HIS A 312 3.02 -15.80 3.56
CA HIS A 312 2.73 -15.95 4.99
C HIS A 312 1.49 -16.80 5.24
N LYS A 313 0.36 -16.54 4.56
CA LYS A 313 -0.86 -17.34 4.72
C LYS A 313 -0.62 -18.81 4.35
N HIS A 314 0.11 -19.09 3.26
CA HIS A 314 0.44 -20.47 2.89
C HIS A 314 1.35 -21.16 3.91
N ARG A 315 2.20 -20.41 4.63
CA ARG A 315 3.03 -20.99 5.69
C ARG A 315 2.17 -21.56 6.81
N GLU A 316 1.09 -20.86 7.18
CA GLU A 316 0.16 -21.28 8.22
C GLU A 316 -0.62 -22.55 7.82
N GLU A 317 -0.90 -22.71 6.52
CA GLU A 317 -1.60 -23.87 5.97
C GLU A 317 -0.70 -25.09 5.72
N GLU A 318 0.48 -24.89 5.13
CA GLU A 318 1.39 -25.95 4.68
C GLU A 318 2.35 -26.37 5.80
N LYS A 319 2.28 -27.66 6.17
CA LYS A 319 3.10 -28.24 7.23
C LYS A 319 4.51 -28.58 6.75
N SER A 320 4.69 -28.88 5.47
CA SER A 320 5.99 -29.22 4.89
C SER A 320 6.77 -27.95 4.55
N ILE A 321 7.82 -27.68 5.34
CA ILE A 321 8.69 -26.54 5.08
C ILE A 321 9.39 -26.65 3.72
N ASP A 322 9.78 -27.85 3.30
CA ASP A 322 10.46 -28.06 2.02
C ASP A 322 9.58 -27.75 0.82
N LYS A 323 8.30 -28.17 0.84
CA LYS A 323 7.35 -27.80 -0.22
C LYS A 323 7.14 -26.30 -0.26
N TRP A 324 6.96 -25.67 0.91
CA TRP A 324 6.79 -24.23 1.02
C TRP A 324 8.03 -23.48 0.50
N LYS A 325 9.25 -23.93 0.84
CA LYS A 325 10.53 -23.39 0.34
C LYS A 325 10.59 -23.43 -1.19
N GLN A 326 10.21 -24.55 -1.80
CA GLN A 326 10.23 -24.71 -3.26
C GLN A 326 9.23 -23.79 -3.97
N ILE A 327 8.10 -23.49 -3.36
CA ILE A 327 7.07 -22.63 -3.97
C ILE A 327 7.40 -21.14 -3.78
N TRP A 328 7.93 -20.75 -2.62
CA TRP A 328 8.10 -19.35 -2.25
C TRP A 328 9.57 -18.90 -2.29
N LEU A 329 10.44 -19.49 -1.46
CA LEU A 329 11.82 -19.02 -1.36
C LEU A 329 12.67 -19.30 -2.60
N LYS A 330 12.49 -20.45 -3.24
CA LYS A 330 13.24 -20.85 -4.45
C LYS A 330 13.04 -19.85 -5.61
N PRO A 331 11.81 -19.42 -5.98
CA PRO A 331 11.63 -18.37 -6.98
C PRO A 331 12.28 -17.03 -6.62
N VAL A 332 12.33 -16.66 -5.33
CA VAL A 332 13.01 -15.43 -4.89
C VAL A 332 14.51 -15.53 -5.13
N VAL A 333 15.11 -16.65 -4.77
CA VAL A 333 16.52 -16.95 -5.03
C VAL A 333 16.81 -16.93 -6.54
N ASP A 334 16.03 -17.67 -7.32
CA ASP A 334 16.23 -17.77 -8.77
C ASP A 334 16.11 -16.39 -9.44
N ALA A 335 15.17 -15.56 -8.97
CA ALA A 335 15.03 -14.20 -9.47
C ALA A 335 16.17 -13.27 -9.01
N LEU A 336 16.71 -13.41 -7.80
CA LEU A 336 17.92 -12.69 -7.37
C LEU A 336 19.17 -13.12 -8.16
N ASP A 337 19.22 -14.38 -8.58
CA ASP A 337 20.35 -14.95 -9.33
C ASP A 337 20.33 -14.55 -10.81
N THR A 338 19.17 -14.59 -11.46
CA THR A 338 19.04 -14.51 -12.93
C THR A 338 18.53 -13.18 -13.47
N SER A 339 17.94 -12.33 -12.63
CA SER A 339 17.23 -11.13 -13.13
C SER A 339 18.13 -9.92 -13.39
N THR A 340 17.56 -8.92 -14.06
CA THR A 340 18.21 -7.62 -14.31
C THR A 340 18.56 -6.90 -12.99
N PRO A 341 19.56 -6.00 -12.96
CA PRO A 341 19.95 -5.28 -11.74
C PRO A 341 18.78 -4.57 -11.04
N LEU A 342 17.88 -3.95 -11.82
CA LEU A 342 16.71 -3.28 -11.28
C LEU A 342 15.73 -4.26 -10.62
N HIS A 343 15.45 -5.38 -11.27
CA HIS A 343 14.53 -6.38 -10.73
C HIS A 343 15.11 -7.04 -9.47
N ARG A 344 16.41 -7.33 -9.45
CA ARG A 344 17.14 -7.80 -8.25
C ARG A 344 16.98 -6.82 -7.09
N PHE A 345 17.17 -5.52 -7.35
CA PHE A 345 16.97 -4.47 -6.35
C PHE A 345 15.54 -4.45 -5.81
N LEU A 346 14.53 -4.50 -6.68
CA LEU A 346 13.12 -4.49 -6.27
C LEU A 346 12.77 -5.70 -5.39
N ILE A 347 13.25 -6.89 -5.75
CA ILE A 347 13.04 -8.10 -4.92
C ILE A 347 13.74 -7.94 -3.56
N ALA A 348 14.99 -7.49 -3.56
CA ALA A 348 15.78 -7.32 -2.35
C ALA A 348 15.20 -6.29 -1.39
N GLU A 349 14.62 -5.20 -1.90
CA GLU A 349 14.09 -4.09 -1.07
C GLU A 349 12.60 -4.26 -0.71
N TYR A 350 11.78 -4.88 -1.57
CA TYR A 350 10.34 -4.98 -1.33
C TYR A 350 9.91 -6.32 -0.75
N ILE A 351 10.60 -7.42 -1.08
CA ILE A 351 10.18 -8.77 -0.68
C ILE A 351 10.95 -9.25 0.54
N LEU A 352 12.29 -9.32 0.44
CA LEU A 352 13.12 -9.89 1.51
C LEU A 352 12.82 -9.25 2.89
N PRO A 353 12.68 -7.92 3.02
CA PRO A 353 12.42 -7.33 4.33
C PRO A 353 11.07 -7.75 4.91
N LYS A 354 10.04 -7.88 4.06
CA LYS A 354 8.69 -8.25 4.48
C LYS A 354 8.62 -9.72 4.91
N ILE A 355 9.28 -10.62 4.18
CA ILE A 355 9.34 -12.06 4.51
C ILE A 355 10.15 -12.30 5.79
N LEU A 356 11.33 -11.68 5.90
CA LEU A 356 12.24 -11.92 7.01
C LEU A 356 11.80 -11.26 8.33
N LYS A 357 11.04 -10.16 8.27
CA LYS A 357 10.54 -9.48 9.47
C LYS A 357 9.50 -10.30 10.22
N GLY A 358 8.68 -11.08 9.51
CA GLY A 358 7.70 -11.98 10.13
C GLY A 358 8.34 -13.28 10.65
N HIS A 359 9.38 -13.76 9.96
CA HIS A 359 9.97 -15.08 10.17
C HIS A 359 11.50 -15.04 9.96
N PRO A 360 12.27 -14.72 11.01
CA PRO A 360 13.72 -14.61 10.92
C PRO A 360 14.42 -15.93 10.55
N GLU A 361 13.79 -17.07 10.85
CA GLU A 361 14.27 -18.41 10.50
C GLU A 361 14.47 -18.61 8.99
N TYR A 362 13.70 -17.92 8.14
CA TYR A 362 13.79 -18.05 6.68
C TYR A 362 15.13 -17.57 6.12
N LEU A 363 15.88 -16.77 6.88
CA LEU A 363 17.21 -16.36 6.45
C LEU A 363 18.14 -17.57 6.30
N GLN A 364 18.11 -18.50 7.27
CA GLN A 364 18.90 -19.73 7.19
C GLN A 364 18.42 -20.63 6.03
N GLU A 365 17.11 -20.68 5.82
CA GLU A 365 16.53 -21.44 4.71
C GLU A 365 16.98 -20.91 3.34
N LEU A 366 17.10 -19.59 3.19
CA LEU A 366 17.65 -18.98 1.98
C LEU A 366 19.11 -19.41 1.74
N LYS A 367 19.91 -19.55 2.80
CA LYS A 367 21.30 -20.03 2.71
C LYS A 367 21.40 -21.48 2.25
N GLU A 368 20.45 -22.33 2.65
CA GLU A 368 20.41 -23.73 2.20
C GLU A 368 20.04 -23.87 0.73
N ILE A 369 19.22 -22.95 0.20
CA ILE A 369 18.71 -23.01 -1.17
C ILE A 369 19.76 -22.56 -2.20
N THR A 370 20.61 -21.58 -1.86
CA THR A 370 21.59 -21.00 -2.80
C THR A 370 23.01 -21.06 -2.31
N ILE A 371 23.90 -21.35 -3.26
CA ILE A 371 25.36 -21.25 -3.10
C ILE A 371 25.88 -20.01 -3.85
N ASN A 372 25.00 -19.24 -4.52
CA ASN A 372 25.43 -18.08 -5.27
C ASN A 372 25.92 -16.97 -4.31
N PRO A 373 27.20 -16.57 -4.39
CA PRO A 373 27.77 -15.58 -3.48
C PRO A 373 27.03 -14.25 -3.53
N ARG A 374 26.55 -13.83 -4.71
CA ARG A 374 25.79 -12.59 -4.87
C ARG A 374 24.52 -12.59 -4.03
N THR A 375 23.72 -13.63 -4.14
CA THR A 375 22.44 -13.73 -3.43
C THR A 375 22.65 -13.87 -1.94
N LEU A 376 23.69 -14.61 -1.52
CA LEU A 376 24.09 -14.67 -0.11
C LEU A 376 24.48 -13.30 0.43
N ILE A 377 25.24 -12.49 -0.33
CA ILE A 377 25.59 -11.11 0.06
C ILE A 377 24.33 -10.26 0.23
N VAL A 378 23.40 -10.28 -0.74
CA VAL A 378 22.14 -9.51 -0.66
C VAL A 378 21.30 -9.95 0.54
N CYS A 379 21.11 -11.26 0.75
CA CYS A 379 20.38 -11.78 1.90
C CYS A 379 21.04 -11.38 3.22
N THR A 380 22.37 -11.42 3.29
CA THR A 380 23.13 -10.98 4.47
C THR A 380 22.94 -9.50 4.73
N ARG A 381 22.98 -8.66 3.70
CA ARG A 381 22.75 -7.21 3.80
C ARG A 381 21.36 -6.90 4.38
N ILE A 382 20.31 -7.52 3.85
CA ILE A 382 18.95 -7.35 4.37
C ILE A 382 18.84 -7.89 5.79
N GLY A 383 19.42 -9.07 6.06
CA GLY A 383 19.49 -9.66 7.40
C GLY A 383 20.16 -8.72 8.42
N ARG A 384 21.26 -8.04 8.06
CA ARG A 384 21.89 -7.02 8.92
C ARG A 384 20.97 -5.83 9.17
N THR A 385 20.32 -5.33 8.12
CA THR A 385 19.41 -4.17 8.21
C THR A 385 18.26 -4.44 9.18
N LEU A 386 17.79 -5.69 9.23
CA LEU A 386 16.75 -6.15 10.16
C LEU A 386 17.28 -6.57 11.53
N GLY A 387 18.59 -6.57 11.76
CA GLY A 387 19.21 -7.03 13.01
C GLY A 387 19.23 -8.55 13.21
N LEU A 388 18.98 -9.34 12.15
CA LEU A 388 18.96 -10.81 12.17
C LEU A 388 20.37 -11.43 12.09
N CYS A 389 21.34 -10.67 11.57
CA CYS A 389 22.75 -11.06 11.49
C CYS A 389 23.66 -10.11 12.29
N PRO A 390 23.59 -10.08 13.63
CA PRO A 390 24.41 -9.17 14.43
C PRO A 390 25.90 -9.57 14.41
N ASN A 391 26.20 -10.88 14.49
CA ASN A 391 27.58 -11.38 14.65
C ASN A 391 28.09 -12.10 13.40
N ILE A 392 28.32 -11.35 12.31
CA ILE A 392 28.80 -11.90 11.03
C ILE A 392 30.20 -12.51 11.12
N PHE A 393 30.99 -12.13 12.12
CA PHE A 393 32.36 -12.63 12.30
C PHE A 393 32.45 -13.63 13.48
N SER A 394 31.34 -14.29 13.81
CA SER A 394 31.30 -15.37 14.81
C SER A 394 31.80 -16.69 14.24
N SER A 395 31.95 -17.70 15.10
CA SER A 395 32.44 -19.04 14.75
C SER A 395 31.60 -19.77 13.70
N ASN A 396 30.33 -19.39 13.52
CA ASN A 396 29.44 -19.94 12.51
C ASN A 396 28.70 -18.81 11.77
N PRO A 397 29.38 -18.13 10.84
CA PRO A 397 28.83 -16.95 10.21
C PRO A 397 27.81 -17.32 9.12
N PHE A 398 26.83 -16.44 8.90
CA PHE A 398 25.87 -16.62 7.82
C PHE A 398 26.56 -16.62 6.45
N ILE A 399 27.55 -15.74 6.27
CA ILE A 399 28.38 -15.66 5.07
C ILE A 399 29.85 -15.81 5.45
N GLU A 400 30.60 -16.60 4.69
CA GLU A 400 32.03 -16.77 4.91
C GLU A 400 32.80 -15.50 4.55
N HIS A 401 33.89 -15.21 5.28
CA HIS A 401 34.68 -14.00 5.06
C HIS A 401 35.31 -13.96 3.66
N ASP A 402 35.66 -15.12 3.10
CA ASP A 402 36.21 -15.24 1.76
C ASP A 402 35.19 -14.85 0.67
N LEU A 403 33.90 -15.12 0.88
CA LEU A 403 32.83 -14.68 -0.02
C LEU A 403 32.66 -13.16 0.02
N ILE A 404 32.74 -12.54 1.19
CA ILE A 404 32.74 -11.07 1.30
C ILE A 404 33.94 -10.51 0.53
N ARG A 405 35.13 -11.11 0.70
CA ARG A 405 36.35 -10.69 0.02
C ARG A 405 36.22 -10.78 -1.51
N GLN A 406 35.62 -11.85 -2.03
CA GLN A 406 35.33 -11.99 -3.46
C GLN A 406 34.31 -10.95 -3.95
N GLY A 407 33.26 -10.68 -3.16
CA GLY A 407 32.26 -9.67 -3.49
C GLY A 407 32.81 -8.24 -3.54
N ILE A 408 33.81 -7.94 -2.71
CA ILE A 408 34.52 -6.65 -2.71
C ILE A 408 35.23 -6.38 -4.05
N THR A 409 35.66 -7.42 -4.75
CA THR A 409 36.34 -7.33 -6.06
C THR A 409 35.40 -7.54 -7.24
N SER A 410 34.09 -7.50 -7.02
CA SER A 410 33.12 -7.71 -8.10
C SER A 410 33.13 -6.55 -9.09
N GLU A 411 32.85 -6.85 -10.36
CA GLU A 411 32.58 -5.82 -11.37
C GLU A 411 31.23 -5.13 -11.16
N ASP A 412 30.28 -5.80 -10.49
CA ASP A 412 28.97 -5.24 -10.17
C ASP A 412 29.11 -4.31 -8.95
N GLU A 413 29.08 -3.00 -9.21
CA GLU A 413 29.18 -1.93 -8.20
C GLU A 413 28.22 -2.16 -7.01
N GLN A 414 27.02 -2.69 -7.27
CA GLN A 414 26.03 -2.92 -6.21
C GLN A 414 26.48 -4.03 -5.25
N ILE A 415 27.13 -5.09 -5.74
CA ILE A 415 27.65 -6.17 -4.88
C ILE A 415 28.78 -5.65 -4.00
N CYS A 416 29.68 -4.84 -4.57
CA CYS A 416 30.74 -4.18 -3.81
C CYS A 416 30.17 -3.29 -2.70
N LEU A 417 29.14 -2.49 -3.02
CA LEU A 417 28.45 -1.65 -2.05
C LEU A 417 27.74 -2.47 -0.97
N ASP A 418 27.09 -3.57 -1.34
CA ASP A 418 26.42 -4.47 -0.40
C ASP A 418 27.43 -5.11 0.56
N CYS A 419 28.62 -5.51 0.09
CA CYS A 419 29.71 -5.95 0.95
C CYS A 419 30.18 -4.86 1.92
N LEU A 420 30.40 -3.63 1.45
CA LEU A 420 30.79 -2.52 2.33
C LEU A 420 29.66 -2.21 3.34
N PHE A 421 28.41 -2.30 2.91
CA PHE A 421 27.25 -2.12 3.78
C PHE A 421 27.27 -3.15 4.91
N ILE A 422 27.48 -4.43 4.59
CA ILE A 422 27.60 -5.50 5.59
C ILE A 422 28.68 -5.19 6.63
N LEU A 423 29.79 -4.56 6.24
CA LEU A 423 30.88 -4.19 7.16
C LEU A 423 30.57 -2.95 8.00
N CYS A 424 29.84 -1.99 7.44
CA CYS A 424 29.57 -0.71 8.07
C CYS A 424 28.27 -0.69 8.90
N GLU A 425 27.26 -1.49 8.53
CA GLU A 425 25.94 -1.51 9.15
C GLU A 425 25.92 -2.36 10.42
N ASN A 426 25.58 -1.73 11.55
CA ASN A 426 25.58 -2.39 12.85
C ASN A 426 24.41 -1.88 13.70
N PRO A 427 23.79 -2.74 14.52
CA PRO A 427 22.63 -2.37 15.32
C PRO A 427 22.96 -1.34 16.42
N LYS A 428 24.23 -1.28 16.86
CA LYS A 428 24.71 -0.32 17.87
C LYS A 428 26.00 0.34 17.40
N THR A 429 26.07 1.67 17.46
CA THR A 429 27.30 2.41 17.13
C THR A 429 28.44 2.16 18.12
N THR A 430 28.13 1.65 19.32
CA THR A 430 29.12 1.33 20.36
C THR A 430 29.71 -0.07 20.25
N GLU A 431 29.27 -0.88 19.29
CA GLU A 431 29.76 -2.25 19.09
C GLU A 431 31.22 -2.25 18.64
N TYR A 432 32.07 -3.07 19.28
CA TYR A 432 33.48 -3.15 18.94
C TYR A 432 33.70 -3.69 17.54
N ILE A 433 34.76 -3.21 16.89
CA ILE A 433 35.11 -3.61 15.53
C ILE A 433 36.19 -4.68 15.59
N SER A 434 35.92 -5.81 14.95
CA SER A 434 36.85 -6.93 14.85
C SER A 434 38.06 -6.61 13.96
N GLN A 435 39.13 -7.37 14.12
CA GLN A 435 40.31 -7.26 13.26
C GLN A 435 39.96 -7.59 11.79
N ILE A 436 39.09 -8.59 11.58
CA ILE A 436 38.66 -9.04 10.26
C ILE A 436 37.89 -7.94 9.53
N GLU A 437 36.98 -7.24 10.23
CA GLU A 437 36.27 -6.07 9.66
C GLU A 437 37.24 -4.99 9.19
N PHE A 438 38.24 -4.66 10.00
CA PHE A 438 39.24 -3.69 9.59
C PHE A 438 39.99 -4.15 8.35
N GLU A 439 40.44 -5.39 8.29
CA GLU A 439 41.16 -5.94 7.13
C GLU A 439 40.31 -5.94 5.86
N LEU A 440 39.03 -6.31 5.94
CA LEU A 440 38.11 -6.28 4.80
C LEU A 440 37.82 -4.85 4.33
N ILE A 441 37.67 -3.88 5.23
CA ILE A 441 37.50 -2.46 4.83
C ILE A 441 38.78 -1.92 4.18
N LYS A 442 39.97 -2.26 4.71
CA LYS A 442 41.25 -1.91 4.06
C LYS A 442 41.30 -2.46 2.65
N TYR A 443 40.93 -3.73 2.49
CA TYR A 443 40.91 -4.40 1.20
C TYR A 443 39.90 -3.74 0.25
N PHE A 444 38.69 -3.43 0.72
CA PHE A 444 37.68 -2.71 -0.07
C PHE A 444 38.21 -1.40 -0.63
N LEU A 445 38.80 -0.58 0.25
CA LEU A 445 39.37 0.72 -0.13
C LEU A 445 40.47 0.56 -1.18
N GLN A 446 41.37 -0.42 -1.01
CA GLN A 446 42.45 -0.67 -1.95
C GLN A 446 41.95 -1.12 -3.33
N MET A 447 40.88 -1.91 -3.40
CA MET A 447 40.38 -2.46 -4.66
C MET A 447 39.44 -1.51 -5.41
N ASN A 448 38.74 -0.59 -4.71
CA ASN A 448 37.65 0.20 -5.30
C ASN A 448 37.90 1.72 -5.35
N ILE A 449 39.08 2.19 -4.93
CA ILE A 449 39.41 3.62 -4.89
C ILE A 449 39.36 4.29 -6.28
N ASP A 450 39.63 3.52 -7.34
CA ASP A 450 39.75 4.02 -8.72
C ASP A 450 38.42 4.09 -9.45
N ASN A 451 37.33 3.64 -8.81
CA ASN A 451 36.03 3.60 -9.44
C ASN A 451 35.57 5.03 -9.86
N GLY A 452 35.24 5.18 -11.15
CA GLY A 452 34.87 6.46 -11.76
C GLY A 452 33.44 6.93 -11.44
N SER A 453 32.57 6.04 -10.96
CA SER A 453 31.15 6.32 -10.72
C SER A 453 30.96 7.27 -9.55
N THR A 454 30.40 8.45 -9.82
CA THR A 454 30.06 9.44 -8.77
C THR A 454 28.99 8.90 -7.81
N SER A 455 28.02 8.13 -8.32
CA SER A 455 27.00 7.50 -7.48
C SER A 455 27.63 6.52 -6.49
N PHE A 456 28.47 5.61 -7.00
CA PHE A 456 29.20 4.65 -6.17
C PHE A 456 30.03 5.34 -5.08
N ARG A 457 30.84 6.34 -5.46
CA ARG A 457 31.68 7.09 -4.51
C ARG A 457 30.87 7.77 -3.40
N ASN A 458 29.73 8.37 -3.74
CA ASN A 458 28.86 9.00 -2.74
C ASN A 458 28.28 7.98 -1.76
N GLN A 459 27.90 6.79 -2.24
CA GLN A 459 27.39 5.72 -1.39
C GLN A 459 28.50 5.12 -0.50
N VAL A 460 29.70 4.90 -1.04
CA VAL A 460 30.88 4.50 -0.26
C VAL A 460 31.15 5.50 0.86
N LEU A 461 31.16 6.80 0.56
CA LEU A 461 31.34 7.83 1.56
C LEU A 461 30.24 7.82 2.63
N SER A 462 28.98 7.59 2.26
CA SER A 462 27.88 7.45 3.21
C SER A 462 28.10 6.30 4.19
N LEU A 463 28.55 5.14 3.69
CA LEU A 463 28.83 3.96 4.51
C LEU A 463 30.05 4.14 5.40
N LEU A 464 31.14 4.71 4.86
CA LEU A 464 32.35 5.00 5.64
C LEU A 464 32.08 5.98 6.78
N LYS A 465 31.18 6.97 6.60
CA LYS A 465 30.75 7.84 7.70
C LYS A 465 30.16 7.03 8.87
N LYS A 466 29.30 6.05 8.59
CA LYS A 466 28.74 5.16 9.63
C LYS A 466 29.86 4.40 10.34
N HIS A 467 30.83 3.88 9.59
CA HIS A 467 32.00 3.20 10.16
C HIS A 467 32.84 4.13 11.05
N PHE A 468 33.12 5.37 10.62
CA PHE A 468 33.89 6.33 11.42
C PHE A 468 33.17 6.75 12.70
N ILE A 469 31.83 6.88 12.66
CA ILE A 469 31.02 7.09 13.86
C ILE A 469 31.13 5.89 14.79
N ARG A 470 31.02 4.66 14.27
CA ARG A 470 31.19 3.44 15.07
C ARG A 470 32.57 3.36 15.73
N ILE A 471 33.65 3.70 15.02
CA ILE A 471 35.00 3.81 15.61
C ILE A 471 34.98 4.79 16.79
N LYS A 472 34.36 5.96 16.62
CA LYS A 472 34.37 7.03 17.63
C LYS A 472 33.65 6.58 18.90
N ASP A 473 32.45 6.06 18.72
CA ASP A 473 31.57 5.71 19.83
C ASP A 473 32.08 4.46 20.57
N SER A 474 32.58 3.45 19.83
CA SER A 474 33.20 2.26 20.44
C SER A 474 34.53 2.59 21.15
N TRP A 475 35.36 3.48 20.60
CA TRP A 475 36.56 3.98 21.29
C TRP A 475 36.22 4.71 22.58
N LEU A 476 35.24 5.62 22.55
CA LEU A 476 34.81 6.37 23.75
C LEU A 476 34.28 5.43 24.83
N LEU A 477 33.58 4.36 24.43
CA LEU A 477 33.15 3.32 25.35
C LEU A 477 34.36 2.61 26.00
N CYS A 478 35.36 2.22 25.20
CA CYS A 478 36.60 1.61 25.71
C CYS A 478 37.28 2.52 26.74
N ALA A 479 37.46 3.81 26.40
CA ALA A 479 38.10 4.78 27.28
C ALA A 479 37.35 4.94 28.63
N ARG A 480 36.02 4.98 28.60
CA ARG A 480 35.19 5.04 29.82
C ARG A 480 35.27 3.77 30.65
N GLN A 481 35.37 2.61 30.01
CA GLN A 481 35.48 1.32 30.70
C GLN A 481 36.86 1.12 31.32
N LYS A 482 37.94 1.57 30.66
CA LYS A 482 39.30 1.60 31.24
C LYS A 482 39.39 2.40 32.53
N LEU A 483 38.68 3.54 32.61
CA LEU A 483 38.62 4.32 33.86
C LEU A 483 37.95 3.56 35.02
N LYS A 484 37.15 2.53 34.71
CA LYS A 484 36.44 1.72 35.70
C LYS A 484 37.13 0.38 36.01
N LYS A 485 37.92 -0.16 35.08
CA LYS A 485 38.60 -1.46 35.19
C LYS A 485 39.96 -1.42 34.48
N THR A 486 41.02 -1.82 35.17
CA THR A 486 42.35 -2.07 34.58
C THR A 486 42.35 -3.45 33.92
N ASP A 487 41.93 -3.53 32.65
CA ASP A 487 41.89 -4.76 31.86
C ASP A 487 42.81 -4.63 30.64
N GLN A 488 43.72 -5.60 30.45
CA GLN A 488 44.67 -5.63 29.32
C GLN A 488 43.96 -5.74 27.95
N ASP A 489 42.80 -6.40 27.91
CA ASP A 489 42.00 -6.57 26.68
C ASP A 489 41.58 -5.23 26.05
N PHE A 490 41.34 -4.19 26.87
CA PHE A 490 40.99 -2.86 26.37
C PHE A 490 42.20 -2.10 25.81
N ASP A 491 43.41 -2.38 26.29
CA ASP A 491 44.65 -1.80 25.76
C ASP A 491 44.91 -2.31 24.35
N ASP A 492 44.83 -3.62 24.14
CA ASP A 492 44.96 -4.25 22.82
C ASP A 492 43.89 -3.74 21.84
N LEU A 493 42.65 -3.61 22.31
CA LEU A 493 41.56 -3.08 21.50
C LEU A 493 41.81 -1.63 21.08
N THR A 494 42.22 -0.77 22.01
CA THR A 494 42.51 0.65 21.72
C THR A 494 43.68 0.79 20.75
N GLU A 495 44.72 -0.04 20.91
CA GLU A 495 45.87 -0.05 20.02
C GLU A 495 45.50 -0.51 18.61
N ARG A 496 44.59 -1.49 18.47
CA ARG A 496 44.02 -1.90 17.18
C ARG A 496 43.37 -0.74 16.43
N TYR A 497 42.48 0.01 17.09
CA TYR A 497 41.84 1.18 16.50
C TYR A 497 42.88 2.25 16.09
N ARG A 498 43.90 2.50 16.93
CA ARG A 498 44.95 3.49 16.66
C ARG A 498 45.74 3.10 15.41
N ASN A 499 46.12 1.83 15.30
CA ASN A 499 46.85 1.30 14.17
C ASN A 499 46.03 1.34 12.89
N TYR A 500 44.73 1.05 12.96
CA TYR A 500 43.82 1.21 11.83
C TYR A 500 43.73 2.67 11.36
N LEU A 501 43.50 3.62 12.26
CA LEU A 501 43.40 5.04 11.93
C LEU A 501 44.72 5.59 11.36
N LYS A 502 45.86 5.20 11.94
CA LYS A 502 47.19 5.57 11.41
C LYS A 502 47.38 5.02 10.00
N TRP A 503 47.02 3.76 9.75
CA TRP A 503 47.04 3.18 8.41
C TRP A 503 46.14 3.96 7.45
N LEU A 504 44.91 4.27 7.84
CA LEU A 504 43.93 4.93 6.98
C LEU A 504 44.39 6.35 6.59
N ILE A 505 44.94 7.11 7.53
CA ILE A 505 45.56 8.42 7.25
C ILE A 505 46.73 8.26 6.30
N ASN A 506 47.61 7.29 6.54
CA ASN A 506 48.77 7.06 5.68
C ASN A 506 48.36 6.70 4.24
N TRP A 507 47.38 5.81 4.11
CA TRP A 507 46.84 5.34 2.83
C TRP A 507 46.11 6.47 2.08
N SER A 508 45.25 7.24 2.75
CA SER A 508 44.59 8.39 2.12
C SER A 508 45.61 9.43 1.67
N CYS A 509 46.63 9.73 2.48
CA CYS A 509 47.72 10.64 2.10
C CYS A 509 48.53 10.14 0.89
N SER A 510 48.83 8.84 0.81
CA SER A 510 49.59 8.30 -0.34
C SER A 510 48.84 8.37 -1.65
N ASN A 511 47.51 8.48 -1.63
CA ASN A 511 46.65 8.58 -2.81
C ASN A 511 46.41 10.03 -3.28
N LEU A 512 47.13 11.01 -2.73
CA LEU A 512 47.01 12.43 -3.10
C LEU A 512 48.10 12.91 -4.08
N TYR A 513 48.74 11.99 -4.80
CA TYR A 513 49.76 12.34 -5.79
C TYR A 513 49.16 12.96 -7.06
N LEU A 514 49.97 13.73 -7.80
CA LEU A 514 49.53 14.57 -8.93
C LEU A 514 48.87 13.77 -10.06
N GLU A 515 49.39 12.59 -10.37
CA GLU A 515 48.88 11.68 -11.42
C GLU A 515 47.68 10.84 -10.96
N GLY A 516 47.26 10.97 -9.70
CA GLY A 516 46.11 10.24 -9.18
C GLY A 516 44.82 10.65 -9.87
N SER A 517 43.92 9.68 -10.08
CA SER A 517 42.61 9.92 -10.65
C SER A 517 41.80 10.89 -9.78
N TYR A 518 40.84 11.60 -10.38
CA TYR A 518 39.94 12.46 -9.61
C TYR A 518 39.21 11.67 -8.52
N SER A 519 38.80 10.42 -8.83
CA SER A 519 38.18 9.51 -7.86
C SER A 519 39.05 9.18 -6.68
N GLN A 520 40.31 8.79 -6.93
CA GLN A 520 41.26 8.48 -5.86
C GLN A 520 41.46 9.66 -4.92
N ARG A 521 41.74 10.84 -5.50
CA ARG A 521 41.99 12.06 -4.73
C ARG A 521 40.76 12.50 -3.96
N HIS A 522 39.60 12.49 -4.60
CA HIS A 522 38.34 12.90 -3.97
C HIS A 522 37.96 12.01 -2.79
N LEU A 523 38.00 10.68 -2.96
CA LEU A 523 37.67 9.75 -1.89
C LEU A 523 38.66 9.90 -0.72
N SER A 524 39.95 10.03 -1.02
CA SER A 524 41.01 10.19 -0.02
C SER A 524 40.89 11.50 0.78
N ILE A 525 40.64 12.63 0.11
CA ILE A 525 40.40 13.92 0.77
C ILE A 525 39.16 13.85 1.65
N SER A 526 38.09 13.24 1.14
CA SER A 526 36.83 13.10 1.87
C SER A 526 37.00 12.25 3.13
N ILE A 527 37.72 11.12 3.05
CA ILE A 527 38.06 10.31 4.22
C ILE A 527 38.84 11.14 5.26
N LEU A 528 39.90 11.84 4.84
CA LEU A 528 40.70 12.68 5.75
C LEU A 528 39.85 13.77 6.41
N HIS A 529 38.96 14.41 5.65
CA HIS A 529 38.04 15.41 6.18
C HIS A 529 37.13 14.83 7.28
N TRP A 530 36.51 13.67 7.04
CA TRP A 530 35.66 13.01 8.03
C TRP A 530 36.42 12.55 9.26
N LEU A 531 37.66 12.05 9.09
CA LEU A 531 38.52 11.68 10.22
C LEU A 531 38.87 12.89 11.08
N ILE A 532 39.23 14.03 10.48
CA ILE A 532 39.52 15.26 11.23
C ILE A 532 38.27 15.75 11.96
N HIS A 533 37.13 15.79 11.26
CA HIS A 533 35.87 16.25 11.83
C HIS A 533 35.40 15.40 13.03
N LEU A 534 35.46 14.07 12.92
CA LEU A 534 34.93 13.16 13.95
C LEU A 534 35.94 12.81 15.05
N HIS A 535 37.25 12.83 14.73
CA HIS A 535 38.30 12.28 15.60
C HIS A 535 39.48 13.25 15.81
N GLY A 536 39.34 14.52 15.44
CA GLY A 536 40.40 15.53 15.54
C GLY A 536 41.05 15.65 16.93
N ASN A 537 40.25 15.51 18.00
CA ASN A 537 40.73 15.58 19.38
C ASN A 537 41.66 14.42 19.79
N GLN A 538 41.79 13.36 18.98
CA GLN A 538 42.64 12.21 19.25
C GLN A 538 44.07 12.37 18.70
N GLY A 539 44.49 13.60 18.35
CA GLY A 539 45.81 13.88 17.77
C GLY A 539 45.90 13.60 16.26
N ILE A 540 44.78 13.22 15.63
CA ILE A 540 44.69 12.93 14.20
C ILE A 540 44.98 14.18 13.36
N GLU A 541 44.49 15.34 13.80
CA GLU A 541 44.72 16.60 13.09
C GLU A 541 46.22 16.92 12.96
N THR A 542 46.99 16.72 14.03
CA THR A 542 48.43 16.93 14.03
C THR A 542 49.16 15.96 13.09
N ILE A 543 48.71 14.70 13.01
CA ILE A 543 49.28 13.69 12.11
C ILE A 543 48.97 14.05 10.65
N CYS A 544 47.73 14.41 10.34
CA CYS A 544 47.32 14.84 9.00
C CYS A 544 48.10 16.08 8.55
N ARG A 545 48.20 17.11 9.40
CA ARG A 545 48.97 18.33 9.08
C ARG A 545 50.46 18.03 8.82
N LYS A 546 51.09 17.18 9.64
CA LYS A 546 52.50 16.78 9.44
C LYS A 546 52.68 16.04 8.11
N LYS A 547 51.78 15.12 7.77
CA LYS A 547 51.86 14.35 6.52
C LYS A 547 51.56 15.16 5.26
N ILE A 548 50.58 16.06 5.31
CA ILE A 548 50.28 16.95 4.19
C ILE A 548 51.48 17.86 3.91
N LYS A 549 52.17 18.37 4.95
CA LYS A 549 53.41 19.15 4.75
C LYS A 549 54.55 18.38 4.10
N THR A 550 54.61 17.05 4.28
CA THR A 550 55.63 16.20 3.65
C THR A 550 55.27 15.75 2.23
N LEU A 551 53.99 15.80 1.87
CA LEU A 551 53.55 15.60 0.50
C LEU A 551 53.81 16.92 -0.24
N HIS A 552 54.85 16.99 -1.07
CA HIS A 552 55.14 18.13 -1.94
C HIS A 552 54.06 18.26 -3.02
N ILE A 553 52.82 18.57 -2.62
CA ILE A 553 51.71 18.91 -3.50
C ILE A 553 51.82 20.42 -3.74
N TYR A 554 52.60 20.79 -4.74
CA TYR A 554 52.55 22.11 -5.38
C TYR A 554 51.49 22.11 -6.47
#